data_AF-A0A9P4GVM4-F1
#
_entry.id   AF-A0A9P4GVM4-F1
#
_cell.length_a   1.000
_cell.length_b   1.000
_cell.length_c   1.000
_cell.angle_alpha   90.00
_cell.angle_beta   90.00
_cell.angle_gamma   90.00
#
_symmetry.space_group_name_H-M   'P 1'
#
loop_
_entity.id
_entity.type
_entity.pdbx_description
1 polymer ?
#
loop_
_entity_poly.entity_id
_entity_poly.type
_entity_poly.pdbx_seq_one_letter_code
_entity_poly.pdbx_strand_id
1 'polypeptide(L)'
;MERHREALLWSYIMLRSDADDDGYLSWPERRRILRDIEEGMGNGPPQIFAVASSIALDGPAVIRDLNCDAFDTENCLAPGFSIESVDANARVPAFSSAAIFDRVARQTPRCGDCLLKLVLNRRRSGLGPLLPHPIKKPPQRAIVIKAVMRYQYVIVQPDASFHMITDAEQVEHALINPYVKNNKMFGQLCLNDDVVTRDDGN
;
A
#
# COMPACT_ATOMS: atom_id res chain seq x y z
N MET A 1 5.44 -4.85 -3.56
CA MET A 1 4.20 -4.18 -3.10
C MET A 1 3.57 -4.94 -1.94
N GLU A 2 3.21 -6.21 -2.13
CA GLU A 2 2.50 -7.00 -1.09
C GLU A 2 3.24 -7.12 0.25
N ARG A 3 4.54 -7.39 0.22
CA ARG A 3 5.37 -7.47 1.45
C ARG A 3 5.46 -6.15 2.22
N HIS A 4 5.38 -5.02 1.52
CA HIS A 4 5.38 -3.71 2.16
C HIS A 4 4.05 -3.48 2.90
N ARG A 5 2.93 -3.81 2.25
CA ARG A 5 1.60 -3.78 2.85
C ARG A 5 1.51 -4.67 4.09
N GLU A 6 1.98 -5.92 3.98
CA GLU A 6 2.05 -6.85 5.11
C GLU A 6 2.88 -6.30 6.27
N ALA A 7 4.05 -5.69 6.00
CA ALA A 7 4.90 -5.11 7.05
C ALA A 7 4.23 -3.96 7.80
N LEU A 8 3.45 -3.12 7.09
CA LEU A 8 2.68 -2.04 7.70
C LEU A 8 1.52 -2.56 8.55
N LEU A 9 0.79 -3.56 8.06
CA LEU A 9 -0.29 -4.20 8.82
C LEU A 9 0.25 -4.91 10.06
N TRP A 10 1.36 -5.64 9.91
CA TRP A 10 2.02 -6.33 11.01
C TRP A 10 2.47 -5.32 12.06
N SER A 11 3.11 -4.22 11.65
CA SER A 11 3.48 -3.13 12.55
C SER A 11 2.28 -2.58 13.33
N TYR A 12 1.19 -2.28 12.64
CA TYR A 12 0.02 -1.67 13.27
C TYR A 12 -0.69 -2.63 14.22
N ILE A 13 -1.00 -3.85 13.77
CA ILE A 13 -1.78 -4.81 14.55
C ILE A 13 -0.94 -5.44 15.66
N MET A 14 0.22 -6.01 15.30
CA MET A 14 1.00 -6.85 16.21
C MET A 14 1.85 -6.06 17.21
N LEU A 15 2.25 -4.84 16.88
CA LEU A 15 3.24 -4.11 17.70
C LEU A 15 2.75 -2.77 18.22
N ARG A 16 1.92 -2.07 17.45
CA ARG A 16 1.37 -0.77 17.85
C ARG A 16 0.08 -0.92 18.65
N SER A 17 -0.84 -1.76 18.18
CA SER A 17 -2.18 -1.90 18.76
C SER A 17 -2.17 -2.76 20.01
N ASP A 18 -1.54 -3.93 19.94
CA ASP A 18 -1.14 -4.74 21.09
C ASP A 18 -0.06 -3.96 21.86
N ALA A 19 -0.45 -3.32 22.96
CA ALA A 19 0.37 -2.34 23.66
C ALA A 19 1.18 -2.98 24.78
N ASP A 20 0.68 -4.04 25.38
CA ASP A 20 1.31 -4.81 26.46
C ASP A 20 2.04 -6.07 25.96
N ASP A 21 2.01 -6.36 24.65
CA ASP A 21 2.70 -7.48 24.01
C ASP A 21 2.18 -8.87 24.48
N ASP A 22 0.90 -8.95 24.86
CA ASP A 22 0.30 -10.18 25.38
C ASP A 22 -0.26 -11.11 24.27
N GLY A 23 -0.25 -10.65 23.03
CA GLY A 23 -0.71 -11.35 21.83
C GLY A 23 -2.21 -11.24 21.56
N TYR A 24 -2.95 -10.52 22.39
CA TYR A 24 -4.40 -10.33 22.31
C TYR A 24 -4.76 -8.85 22.37
N LEU A 25 -5.83 -8.46 21.68
CA LEU A 25 -6.33 -7.10 21.74
C LEU A 25 -7.42 -6.99 22.80
N SER A 26 -7.03 -6.52 23.98
CA SER A 26 -7.94 -6.20 25.08
C SER A 26 -8.92 -5.09 24.70
N TRP A 27 -10.04 -4.93 25.42
CA TRP A 27 -10.99 -3.85 25.14
C TRP A 27 -10.35 -2.44 25.06
N PRO A 28 -9.45 -2.03 25.98
CA PRO A 28 -8.74 -0.75 25.85
C PRO A 28 -7.91 -0.61 24.56
N GLU A 29 -7.44 -1.70 23.96
CA GLU A 29 -6.70 -1.72 22.69
C GLU A 29 -7.64 -1.69 21.49
N ARG A 30 -8.68 -2.52 21.51
CA ARG A 30 -9.74 -2.51 20.50
C ARG A 30 -10.39 -1.13 20.40
N ARG A 31 -10.74 -0.51 21.52
CA ARG A 31 -11.28 0.85 21.58
C ARG A 31 -10.36 1.90 20.97
N ARG A 32 -9.04 1.74 21.09
CA ARG A 32 -8.07 2.62 20.42
C ARG A 32 -8.12 2.44 18.91
N ILE A 33 -8.16 1.20 18.42
CA ILE A 33 -8.31 0.91 16.98
C ILE A 33 -9.62 1.50 16.43
N LEU A 34 -10.74 1.32 17.14
CA LEU A 34 -12.04 1.87 16.73
C LEU A 34 -12.00 3.38 16.58
N ARG A 35 -11.42 4.08 17.56
CA ARG A 35 -11.22 5.54 17.50
C ARG A 35 -10.31 5.93 16.34
N ASP A 36 -9.24 5.18 16.12
CA ASP A 36 -8.31 5.44 15.02
C ASP A 36 -9.02 5.32 13.65
N ILE A 37 -9.94 4.35 13.51
CA ILE A 37 -10.79 4.15 12.32
C ILE A 37 -11.80 5.29 12.17
N GLU A 38 -12.50 5.65 13.24
CA GLU A 38 -13.51 6.72 13.26
C GLU A 38 -12.90 8.09 12.90
N GLU A 39 -11.76 8.43 13.50
CA GLU A 39 -10.98 9.62 13.15
C GLU A 39 -10.56 9.59 11.66
N GLY A 40 -10.20 8.41 11.15
CA GLY A 40 -9.82 8.22 9.75
C GLY A 40 -10.97 8.36 8.75
N MET A 41 -12.18 7.92 9.12
CA MET A 41 -13.40 8.04 8.33
C MET A 41 -13.91 9.49 8.27
N GLY A 42 -13.79 10.22 9.38
CA GLY A 42 -14.16 11.64 9.45
C GLY A 42 -13.20 12.58 8.70
N ASN A 43 -12.00 12.11 8.38
CA ASN A 43 -10.98 12.87 7.67
C ASN A 43 -10.92 12.47 6.18
N GLY A 44 -10.83 13.46 5.28
CA GLY A 44 -10.48 13.22 3.88
C GLY A 44 -9.05 12.70 3.73
N PRO A 45 -8.66 12.20 2.54
CA PRO A 45 -7.29 11.74 2.28
C PRO A 45 -6.28 12.85 2.60
N PRO A 46 -5.09 12.54 3.14
CA PRO A 46 -4.17 13.58 3.58
C PRO A 46 -3.67 14.39 2.38
N GLN A 47 -3.62 15.72 2.52
CA GLN A 47 -3.34 16.65 1.42
C GLN A 47 -2.01 16.39 0.70
N ILE A 48 -1.01 15.82 1.38
CA ILE A 48 0.30 15.50 0.78
C ILE A 48 0.24 14.22 -0.06
N PHE A 49 -0.67 13.28 0.20
CA PHE A 49 -0.88 12.12 -0.70
C PHE A 49 -1.41 12.54 -2.07
N ALA A 50 -2.08 13.69 -2.16
CA ALA A 50 -2.52 14.26 -3.44
C ALA A 50 -1.37 14.88 -4.25
N VAL A 51 -0.25 15.27 -3.62
CA VAL A 51 0.86 15.99 -4.27
C VAL A 51 2.13 15.13 -4.39
N ALA A 52 2.40 14.23 -3.44
CA ALA A 52 3.55 13.31 -3.42
C ALA A 52 3.21 11.91 -3.96
N SER A 53 2.42 11.83 -5.04
CA SER A 53 1.84 10.59 -5.57
C SER A 53 2.84 9.57 -6.17
N SER A 54 4.15 9.68 -5.92
CA SER A 54 5.17 8.80 -6.55
C SER A 54 6.36 8.38 -5.69
N ILE A 55 6.28 8.44 -4.36
CA ILE A 55 7.24 7.73 -3.49
C ILE A 55 6.49 6.76 -2.58
N ALA A 56 6.81 5.45 -2.63
CA ALA A 56 6.22 4.44 -1.75
C ALA A 56 6.64 4.59 -0.26
N LEU A 57 7.06 5.79 0.13
CA LEU A 57 7.32 6.19 1.49
C LEU A 57 6.02 6.54 2.22
N ASP A 58 5.00 7.01 1.49
CA ASP A 58 3.76 7.50 2.08
C ASP A 58 2.69 6.40 2.24
N GLY A 59 2.77 5.29 1.50
CA GLY A 59 1.91 4.13 1.69
C GLY A 59 1.80 3.27 0.44
N PRO A 60 1.08 2.14 0.50
CA PRO A 60 0.87 1.30 -0.68
C PRO A 60 0.09 2.09 -1.73
N ALA A 61 0.59 2.17 -2.97
CA ALA A 61 -0.14 2.83 -4.06
C ALA A 61 -1.59 2.32 -4.23
N VAL A 62 -1.84 1.07 -3.83
CA VAL A 62 -3.14 0.40 -3.80
C VAL A 62 -4.19 1.13 -2.95
N ILE A 63 -3.80 1.84 -1.88
CA ILE A 63 -4.76 2.50 -1.00
C ILE A 63 -5.24 3.88 -1.50
N ARG A 64 -4.57 4.45 -2.52
CA ARG A 64 -4.84 5.82 -3.00
C ARG A 64 -6.30 5.98 -3.43
N ASP A 65 -6.76 5.13 -4.33
CA ASP A 65 -8.05 5.24 -5.00
C ASP A 65 -9.13 4.33 -4.38
N LEU A 66 -8.82 3.71 -3.23
CA LEU A 66 -9.72 2.76 -2.57
C LEU A 66 -10.89 3.45 -1.86
N ASN A 67 -12.12 3.07 -2.18
CA ASN A 67 -13.30 3.45 -1.40
C ASN A 67 -13.47 2.51 -0.19
N CYS A 68 -13.49 3.12 1.01
CA CYS A 68 -13.61 2.45 2.31
C CYS A 68 -14.90 2.79 3.08
N ASP A 69 -15.92 3.36 2.42
CA ASP A 69 -17.22 3.68 3.02
C ASP A 69 -17.93 2.43 3.56
N ALA A 70 -17.67 1.26 2.96
CA ALA A 70 -18.21 -0.04 3.37
C ALA A 70 -17.29 -0.79 4.36
N PHE A 71 -16.30 -0.14 4.96
CA PHE A 71 -15.47 -0.78 5.97
C PHE A 71 -16.28 -1.03 7.25
N ASP A 72 -16.46 -2.30 7.59
CA ASP A 72 -17.22 -2.73 8.77
C ASP A 72 -16.30 -3.46 9.75
N THR A 73 -16.27 -3.02 11.00
CA THR A 73 -15.32 -3.54 12.01
C THR A 73 -15.57 -5.00 12.34
N GLU A 74 -16.83 -5.42 12.37
CA GLU A 74 -17.24 -6.78 12.73
C GLU A 74 -16.86 -7.79 11.64
N ASN A 75 -17.04 -7.40 10.38
CA ASN A 75 -16.68 -8.21 9.23
C ASN A 75 -15.17 -8.17 8.97
N CYS A 76 -14.52 -7.02 9.13
CA CYS A 76 -13.11 -6.88 8.78
C CYS A 76 -12.14 -7.35 9.86
N LEU A 77 -12.41 -7.08 11.14
CA LEU A 77 -11.49 -7.39 12.24
C LEU A 77 -11.88 -8.68 12.94
N ALA A 78 -13.07 -8.74 13.52
CA ALA A 78 -13.66 -9.95 14.08
C ALA A 78 -15.12 -9.68 14.52
N PRO A 79 -16.02 -10.68 14.54
CA PRO A 79 -17.32 -10.52 15.17
C PRO A 79 -17.19 -10.23 16.67
N GLY A 80 -17.96 -9.25 17.17
CA GLY A 80 -17.89 -8.73 18.52
C GLY A 80 -16.74 -7.74 18.78
N PHE A 81 -15.99 -7.32 17.75
CA PHE A 81 -14.77 -6.52 17.94
C PHE A 81 -15.06 -5.15 18.55
N SER A 82 -16.22 -4.55 18.26
CA SER A 82 -16.65 -3.28 18.85
C SER A 82 -17.36 -3.41 20.20
N ILE A 83 -17.51 -4.61 20.74
CA ILE A 83 -18.29 -4.88 21.97
C ILE A 83 -17.35 -5.18 23.14
N GLU A 84 -17.45 -4.40 24.22
CA GLU A 84 -16.64 -4.55 25.44
C GLU A 84 -16.90 -5.86 26.17
N SER A 85 -18.16 -6.28 26.27
CA SER A 85 -18.56 -7.42 27.11
C SER A 85 -18.15 -8.79 26.57
N VAL A 86 -17.70 -8.88 25.31
CA VAL A 86 -17.46 -10.16 24.60
C VAL A 86 -16.26 -10.92 25.18
N ASP A 87 -15.23 -10.22 25.66
CA ASP A 87 -14.03 -10.82 26.28
C ASP A 87 -13.91 -10.51 27.77
N ALA A 88 -14.99 -10.03 28.41
CA ALA A 88 -14.99 -9.61 29.81
C ALA A 88 -14.59 -10.72 30.80
N ASN A 89 -14.88 -11.98 30.45
CA ASN A 89 -14.63 -13.13 31.34
C ASN A 89 -13.50 -14.05 30.84
N ALA A 90 -13.16 -14.01 29.55
CA ALA A 90 -12.15 -14.89 28.96
C ALA A 90 -11.62 -14.32 27.63
N ARG A 91 -10.37 -14.67 27.30
CA ARG A 91 -9.76 -14.31 26.01
C ARG A 91 -10.50 -14.99 24.86
N VAL A 92 -10.86 -14.21 23.86
CA VAL A 92 -11.48 -14.70 22.62
C VAL A 92 -10.38 -14.93 21.57
N PRO A 93 -10.21 -16.15 21.03
CA PRO A 93 -9.17 -16.43 20.03
C PRO A 93 -9.21 -15.54 18.79
N ALA A 94 -10.43 -15.13 18.37
CA ALA A 94 -10.64 -14.22 17.25
C ALA A 94 -10.06 -12.82 17.50
N PHE A 95 -9.82 -12.42 18.76
CA PHE A 95 -9.21 -11.14 19.12
C PHE A 95 -7.69 -11.24 19.32
N SER A 96 -7.08 -12.40 19.05
CA SER A 96 -5.62 -12.48 19.01
C SER A 96 -5.08 -11.59 17.88
N SER A 97 -4.00 -10.88 18.16
CA SER A 97 -3.34 -9.99 17.19
C SER A 97 -2.96 -10.76 15.93
N ALA A 98 -2.54 -12.03 16.08
CA ALA A 98 -2.19 -12.92 14.98
C ALA A 98 -3.39 -13.31 14.11
N ALA A 99 -4.56 -13.61 14.70
CA ALA A 99 -5.77 -13.95 13.94
C ALA A 99 -6.27 -12.75 13.13
N ILE A 100 -6.30 -11.57 13.76
CA ILE A 100 -6.73 -10.33 13.08
C ILE A 100 -5.74 -9.99 11.96
N PHE A 101 -4.43 -10.08 12.23
CA PHE A 101 -3.41 -9.85 11.21
C PHE A 101 -3.57 -10.82 10.03
N ASP A 102 -3.73 -12.12 10.26
CA ASP A 102 -3.94 -13.10 9.19
C ASP A 102 -5.18 -12.76 8.35
N ARG A 103 -6.27 -12.35 9.02
CA ARG A 103 -7.50 -11.94 8.35
C ARG A 103 -7.26 -10.75 7.42
N VAL A 104 -6.75 -9.62 7.93
CA VAL A 104 -6.59 -8.40 7.12
C VAL A 104 -5.40 -8.44 6.17
N ALA A 105 -4.40 -9.30 6.43
CA ALA A 105 -3.28 -9.50 5.53
C ALA A 105 -3.62 -10.48 4.41
N ARG A 106 -4.31 -11.59 4.66
CA ARG A 106 -4.41 -12.67 3.67
C ARG A 106 -5.84 -13.01 3.28
N GLN A 107 -6.75 -13.12 4.26
CA GLN A 107 -8.11 -13.60 4.01
C GLN A 107 -8.97 -12.52 3.34
N THR A 108 -8.87 -11.28 3.81
CA THR A 108 -9.62 -10.12 3.32
C THR A 108 -8.68 -8.93 3.07
N PRO A 109 -7.82 -8.98 2.04
CA PRO A 109 -6.80 -7.95 1.79
C PRO A 109 -7.37 -6.53 1.68
N ARG A 110 -8.57 -6.39 1.11
CA ARG A 110 -9.30 -5.12 1.01
C ARG A 110 -9.61 -4.50 2.38
N CYS A 111 -9.91 -5.31 3.40
CA CYS A 111 -10.06 -4.83 4.77
C CYS A 111 -8.73 -4.29 5.31
N GLY A 112 -7.61 -4.97 5.02
CA GLY A 112 -6.28 -4.48 5.38
C GLY A 112 -5.93 -3.16 4.70
N ASP A 113 -6.21 -3.04 3.41
CA ASP A 113 -5.98 -1.80 2.66
C ASP A 113 -6.79 -0.63 3.22
N CYS A 114 -8.08 -0.86 3.50
CA CYS A 114 -8.92 0.16 4.12
C CYS A 114 -8.48 0.50 5.54
N LEU A 115 -8.07 -0.49 6.33
CA LEU A 115 -7.53 -0.23 7.66
C LEU A 115 -6.29 0.68 7.60
N LEU A 116 -5.34 0.39 6.70
CA LEU A 116 -4.15 1.23 6.50
C LEU A 116 -4.55 2.65 6.07
N LYS A 117 -5.47 2.77 5.11
CA LYS A 117 -5.97 4.07 4.63
C LYS A 117 -6.56 4.90 5.76
N LEU A 118 -7.50 4.32 6.50
CA LEU A 118 -8.22 5.01 7.58
C LEU A 118 -7.25 5.43 8.69
N VAL A 119 -6.32 4.56 9.10
CA VAL A 119 -5.32 4.90 10.12
C VAL A 119 -4.37 6.00 9.65
N LEU A 120 -3.99 6.04 8.37
CA LEU A 120 -3.14 7.07 7.80
C LEU A 120 -3.86 8.41 7.61
N ASN A 121 -5.16 8.40 7.31
CA ASN A 121 -5.99 9.61 7.16
C ASN A 121 -6.04 10.49 8.42
N ARG A 122 -5.67 9.94 9.59
CA ARG A 122 -5.62 10.66 10.87
C ARG A 122 -4.54 11.73 10.96
N ARG A 123 -3.55 11.70 10.06
CA ARG A 123 -2.43 12.64 10.04
C ARG A 123 -2.28 13.22 8.64
N ARG A 124 -1.68 14.40 8.55
CA ARG A 124 -1.41 15.07 7.27
C ARG A 124 -0.37 14.32 6.42
N SER A 125 0.56 13.59 7.03
CA SER A 125 1.60 12.83 6.36
C SER A 125 2.32 11.85 7.29
N GLY A 126 3.07 10.93 6.67
CA GLY A 126 3.99 10.00 7.32
C GLY A 126 3.35 8.77 7.94
N LEU A 127 4.18 7.75 8.18
CA LEU A 127 3.75 6.44 8.70
C LEU A 127 3.60 6.38 10.23
N GLY A 128 3.77 7.51 10.93
CA GLY A 128 3.75 7.58 12.39
C GLY A 128 2.57 6.86 13.07
N PRO A 129 1.33 6.94 12.53
CA PRO A 129 0.18 6.19 13.03
C PRO A 129 0.25 4.66 12.89
N LEU A 130 1.13 4.12 12.05
CA LEU A 130 1.28 2.67 11.85
C LEU A 130 2.45 2.07 12.64
N LEU A 131 3.41 2.89 13.03
CA LEU A 131 4.64 2.44 13.68
C LEU A 131 4.47 2.22 15.19
N PRO A 132 5.28 1.34 15.83
CA PRO A 132 5.31 1.22 17.28
C PRO A 132 5.67 2.55 17.96
N HIS A 133 5.22 2.74 19.19
CA HIS A 133 5.43 4.00 19.91
C HIS A 133 6.93 4.28 20.11
N PRO A 134 7.45 5.46 19.73
CA PRO A 134 8.90 5.72 19.70
C PRO A 134 9.56 5.64 21.08
N ILE A 135 8.82 5.95 22.15
CA ILE A 135 9.31 5.93 23.53
C ILE A 135 9.04 4.58 24.22
N LYS A 136 7.93 3.91 23.89
CA LYS A 136 7.51 2.69 24.63
C LYS A 136 8.07 1.42 24.01
N LYS A 137 8.22 1.40 22.67
CA LYS A 137 8.70 0.24 21.91
C LYS A 137 9.82 0.62 20.91
N PRO A 138 10.92 1.25 21.36
CA PRO A 138 11.99 1.69 20.46
C PRO A 138 12.66 0.54 19.65
N PRO A 139 12.98 -0.63 20.24
CA PRO A 139 13.58 -1.74 19.48
C PRO A 139 12.66 -2.27 18.39
N GLN A 140 11.38 -2.49 18.71
CA GLN A 140 10.38 -2.96 17.76
C GLN A 140 10.17 -1.95 16.64
N ARG A 141 10.16 -0.65 16.97
CA ARG A 141 10.08 0.42 15.98
C ARG A 141 11.26 0.38 15.01
N ALA A 142 12.48 0.15 15.49
CA ALA A 142 13.65 0.05 14.64
C ALA A 142 13.58 -1.17 13.70
N ILE A 143 13.06 -2.32 14.17
CA ILE A 143 12.83 -3.51 13.35
C ILE A 143 11.80 -3.23 12.26
N VAL A 144 10.67 -2.63 12.61
CA VAL A 144 9.63 -2.26 11.65
C VAL A 144 10.18 -1.31 10.59
N ILE A 145 10.91 -0.28 10.99
CA ILE A 145 11.50 0.68 10.03
C ILE A 145 12.41 -0.07 9.05
N LYS A 146 13.27 -0.97 9.52
CA LYS A 146 14.11 -1.79 8.65
C LYS A 146 13.26 -2.66 7.70
N ALA A 147 12.17 -3.25 8.16
CA ALA A 147 11.28 -4.06 7.34
C ALA A 147 10.56 -3.23 6.27
N VAL A 148 9.99 -2.09 6.65
CA VAL A 148 9.29 -1.16 5.74
C VAL A 148 10.25 -0.66 4.67
N MET A 149 11.46 -0.25 5.05
CA MET A 149 12.52 0.17 4.12
C MET A 149 12.96 -0.96 3.20
N ARG A 150 13.12 -2.19 3.72
CA ARG A 150 13.51 -3.37 2.92
C ARG A 150 12.51 -3.68 1.80
N TYR A 151 11.22 -3.47 2.04
CA TYR A 151 10.16 -3.77 1.08
C TYR A 151 9.67 -2.52 0.33
N GLN A 152 10.33 -1.38 0.51
CA GLN A 152 10.04 -0.16 -0.22
C GLN A 152 10.22 -0.39 -1.73
N TYR A 153 9.36 0.24 -2.52
CA TYR A 153 9.40 0.18 -3.97
C TYR A 153 9.17 1.57 -4.56
N VAL A 154 9.38 1.73 -5.86
CA VAL A 154 8.98 2.94 -6.60
C VAL A 154 8.16 2.47 -7.79
N ILE A 155 6.99 3.07 -7.99
CA ILE A 155 6.22 2.85 -9.22
C ILE A 155 6.65 3.93 -10.19
N VAL A 156 7.20 3.50 -11.32
CA VAL A 156 7.47 4.35 -12.47
C VAL A 156 6.52 3.90 -13.57
N GLN A 157 5.70 4.82 -14.07
CA GLN A 157 4.90 4.61 -15.28
C GLN A 157 5.49 5.45 -16.40
N PRO A 158 6.52 4.95 -17.12
CA PRO A 158 7.04 5.64 -18.28
C PRO A 158 6.03 5.58 -19.43
N ASP A 159 5.95 6.63 -20.24
CA ASP A 159 5.29 6.54 -21.53
C ASP A 159 6.04 5.51 -22.39
N ALA A 160 5.32 4.47 -22.83
CA ALA A 160 5.85 3.41 -23.67
C ALA A 160 5.31 3.54 -25.10
N SER A 161 6.17 3.34 -26.10
CA SER A 161 5.78 3.33 -27.51
C SER A 161 6.37 2.11 -28.20
N PHE A 162 5.57 1.40 -28.98
CA PHE A 162 6.00 0.26 -29.79
C PHE A 162 5.89 0.63 -31.26
N HIS A 163 6.99 0.50 -32.00
CA HIS A 163 7.00 0.65 -33.45
C HIS A 163 7.56 -0.62 -34.08
N MET A 164 6.83 -1.14 -35.06
CA MET A 164 7.35 -2.14 -35.97
C MET A 164 7.84 -1.40 -37.21
N ILE A 165 9.15 -1.42 -37.43
CA ILE A 165 9.77 -0.72 -38.55
C ILE A 165 10.08 -1.77 -39.61
N THR A 166 9.39 -1.70 -40.74
CA THR A 166 9.58 -2.66 -41.84
C THR A 166 10.39 -2.09 -42.99
N ASP A 167 10.52 -0.75 -43.06
CA ASP A 167 11.20 -0.05 -44.15
C ASP A 167 11.83 1.27 -43.70
N ALA A 168 12.70 1.81 -44.55
CA ALA A 168 13.47 3.02 -44.26
C ALA A 168 12.64 4.32 -44.29
N GLU A 169 11.51 4.36 -45.00
CA GLU A 169 10.66 5.56 -45.03
C GLU A 169 9.87 5.71 -43.72
N GLN A 170 9.46 4.59 -43.12
CA GLN A 170 8.82 4.57 -41.79
C GLN A 170 9.72 5.15 -40.70
N VAL A 171 11.04 4.98 -40.78
CA VAL A 171 12.00 5.52 -39.81
C VAL A 171 11.88 7.04 -39.70
N GLU A 172 11.71 7.75 -40.82
CA GLU A 172 11.64 9.19 -40.82
C GLU A 172 10.40 9.72 -40.09
N HIS A 173 9.22 9.15 -40.38
CA HIS A 173 7.97 9.58 -39.79
C HIS A 173 7.72 9.04 -38.38
N ALA A 174 8.08 7.79 -38.11
CA ALA A 174 7.83 7.14 -36.83
C ALA A 174 8.89 7.48 -35.78
N LEU A 175 10.16 7.66 -36.18
CA LEU A 175 11.28 7.83 -35.24
C LEU A 175 11.97 9.20 -35.33
N ILE A 176 12.44 9.60 -36.52
CA ILE A 176 13.28 10.81 -36.66
C ILE A 176 12.49 12.09 -36.44
N ASN A 177 11.36 12.26 -37.14
CA ASN A 177 10.56 13.48 -37.03
C ASN A 177 10.04 13.70 -35.59
N PRO A 178 9.44 12.71 -34.91
CA PRO A 178 8.94 12.91 -33.55
C PRO A 178 10.06 13.08 -32.52
N TYR A 179 11.08 12.21 -32.54
CA TYR A 179 12.01 12.10 -31.41
C TYR A 179 13.30 12.90 -31.61
N VAL A 180 13.81 13.00 -32.84
CA VAL A 180 15.07 13.70 -33.14
C VAL A 180 14.80 15.16 -33.52
N LYS A 181 13.86 15.42 -34.42
CA LYS A 181 13.57 16.79 -34.90
C LYS A 181 12.65 17.57 -33.95
N ASN A 182 11.61 16.91 -33.44
CA ASN A 182 10.62 17.55 -32.56
C ASN A 182 10.89 17.31 -31.06
N ASN A 183 12.01 16.67 -30.72
CA ASN A 183 12.46 16.46 -29.34
C ASN A 183 11.41 15.81 -28.42
N LYS A 184 10.52 15.00 -28.98
CA LYS A 184 9.53 14.25 -28.19
C LYS A 184 10.28 13.24 -27.32
N MET A 185 9.99 13.24 -26.03
CA MET A 185 10.56 12.27 -25.09
C MET A 185 9.54 11.18 -24.77
N PHE A 186 10.02 9.96 -24.58
CA PHE A 186 9.27 8.82 -24.07
C PHE A 186 10.11 8.17 -22.97
N GLY A 187 9.49 7.44 -22.04
CA GLY A 187 10.24 6.72 -21.03
C GLY A 187 10.71 5.33 -21.50
N GLN A 188 9.98 4.68 -22.40
CA GLN A 188 10.38 3.43 -23.05
C GLN A 188 9.98 3.39 -24.54
N LEU A 189 10.89 2.99 -25.43
CA LEU A 189 10.62 2.76 -26.85
C LEU A 189 11.05 1.34 -27.20
N CYS A 190 10.11 0.59 -27.76
CA CYS A 190 10.33 -0.75 -28.26
C CYS A 190 10.28 -0.71 -29.79
N LEU A 191 11.36 -1.13 -30.43
CA LEU A 191 11.46 -1.23 -31.88
C LEU A 191 11.49 -2.73 -32.24
N ASN A 192 10.57 -3.16 -33.10
CA ASN A 192 10.64 -4.51 -33.68
C ASN A 192 11.65 -4.52 -34.83
N ASP A 193 12.60 -5.46 -34.79
CA ASP A 193 13.69 -5.60 -35.78
C ASP A 193 13.35 -6.65 -36.87
N ASP A 194 12.08 -6.69 -37.30
CA ASP A 194 11.63 -7.64 -38.34
C ASP A 194 11.87 -7.04 -39.75
N VAL A 195 13.13 -6.73 -40.03
CA VAL A 195 13.57 -6.24 -41.34
C VAL A 195 13.57 -7.40 -42.32
N VAL A 196 12.53 -7.48 -43.15
CA VAL A 196 12.49 -8.43 -44.26
C VAL A 196 13.47 -7.96 -45.34
N THR A 197 14.71 -8.46 -45.30
CA THR A 197 15.61 -8.36 -46.44
C THR A 197 14.99 -9.18 -47.57
N ARG A 198 14.50 -8.52 -48.63
CA ARG A 198 14.17 -9.22 -49.86
C ARG A 198 15.46 -9.90 -50.34
N ASP A 199 15.49 -11.22 -50.34
CA ASP A 199 16.46 -11.95 -51.13
C ASP A 199 16.21 -11.55 -52.59
N ASP A 200 17.13 -10.76 -53.14
CA ASP A 200 17.16 -10.45 -54.56
C ASP A 200 17.33 -11.78 -55.31
N GLY A 201 16.21 -12.27 -55.84
CA GLY A 201 16.15 -13.49 -56.61
C GLY A 201 17.12 -13.45 -57.78
N ASN A 202 17.87 -14.54 -57.92
CA ASN A 202 18.56 -14.90 -59.15
C ASN A 202 18.08 -16.28 -59.60
#